data_AF-A0A645DF74-F1
#
_entry.id   AF-A0A645DF74-F1
#
_cell.length_a   1.000
_cell.length_b   1.000
_cell.length_c   1.000
_cell.angle_alpha   90.00
_cell.angle_beta   90.00
_cell.angle_gamma   90.00
#
_symmetry.space_group_name_H-M   'P 1'
#
loop_
_entity.id
_entity.type
_entity.pdbx_description
1 polymer ?
#
loop_
_entity_poly.entity_id
_entity_poly.type
_entity_poly.pdbx_seq_one_letter_code
_entity_poly.pdbx_strand_id
1 'polypeptide(L)'
;MKAELGIDNVVSVGTSVSGGLWWVTSQHVFNAFYAGYLDYNDSSVHDNLLKGEVDQERLTAFANYLKMLYDYADPNILVNGNYDAQVAAFAQGKTAFITQGNWTDPNMKQLGATFKMGFIGHNFLEQESAGLFIAPPSYFVVNSKSSPEKQKAAIDFLNHMALTEDGAKYMVEEAGMVPAFKSVKLLPPGDFSRALVEANARGGNYNWYFGQNPDGFNQNTLGPIFELLATDGDVQAFVNDVTAAFQGIAK
;
A
#
# COMPACT_ATOMS: atom_id res chain seq x y z
N MET A 1 -4.31 -19.35 22.85
CA MET A 1 -4.57 -18.13 22.06
C MET A 1 -4.50 -18.33 20.53
N LYS A 2 -3.34 -18.45 19.85
CA LYS A 2 -3.30 -18.62 18.36
C LYS A 2 -4.11 -19.84 17.86
N ALA A 3 -3.89 -21.01 18.48
CA ALA A 3 -4.62 -22.24 18.15
C ALA A 3 -6.14 -22.16 18.43
N GLU A 4 -6.56 -21.40 19.44
CA GLU A 4 -7.98 -21.16 19.73
C GLU A 4 -8.65 -20.28 18.66
N LEU A 5 -7.88 -19.37 18.07
CA LEU A 5 -8.32 -18.51 16.97
C LEU A 5 -8.17 -19.16 15.59
N GLY A 6 -7.56 -20.35 15.50
CA GLY A 6 -7.33 -21.07 14.24
C GLY A 6 -6.27 -20.47 13.32
N ILE A 7 -5.49 -19.49 13.80
CA ILE A 7 -4.43 -18.80 13.05
C ILE A 7 -3.05 -19.42 13.35
N ASP A 8 -2.17 -19.40 12.35
CA ASP A 8 -0.78 -19.85 12.48
C ASP A 8 0.13 -18.66 12.86
N ASN A 9 -0.10 -17.51 12.23
CA ASN A 9 0.64 -16.26 12.47
C ASN A 9 -0.32 -15.07 12.62
N VAL A 10 0.15 -13.95 13.17
CA VAL A 10 -0.76 -12.80 13.39
C VAL A 10 -0.95 -12.03 12.09
N VAL A 11 0.12 -11.80 11.35
CA VAL A 11 0.11 -11.00 10.12
C VAL A 11 0.81 -11.73 8.97
N SER A 12 0.24 -11.64 7.77
CA SER A 12 0.86 -12.08 6.53
C SER A 12 1.62 -10.90 5.90
N VAL A 13 2.94 -10.90 6.06
CA VAL A 13 3.86 -9.90 5.49
C VAL A 13 4.88 -10.62 4.62
N GLY A 14 5.27 -9.99 3.51
CA GLY A 14 6.39 -10.44 2.70
C GLY A 14 7.25 -9.27 2.28
N THR A 15 8.57 -9.46 2.34
CA THR A 15 9.57 -8.44 2.00
C THR A 15 10.63 -8.94 1.02
N SER A 16 10.55 -10.23 0.62
CA SER A 16 11.53 -10.87 -0.27
C SER A 16 11.72 -10.10 -1.57
N VAL A 17 12.97 -9.69 -1.86
CA VAL A 17 13.35 -9.12 -3.15
C VAL A 17 13.26 -10.19 -4.22
N SER A 18 13.76 -11.40 -3.94
CA SER A 18 13.74 -12.54 -4.88
C SER A 18 12.32 -13.06 -5.14
N GLY A 19 11.46 -13.08 -4.10
CA GLY A 19 10.05 -13.42 -4.19
C GLY A 19 9.16 -12.31 -4.79
N GLY A 20 9.74 -11.15 -5.12
CA GLY A 20 9.03 -10.03 -5.73
C GLY A 20 8.05 -9.31 -4.80
N LEU A 21 8.26 -9.41 -3.48
CA LEU A 21 7.42 -8.78 -2.44
C LEU A 21 8.01 -7.50 -1.85
N TRP A 22 9.22 -7.11 -2.27
CA TRP A 22 9.88 -5.86 -1.83
C TRP A 22 8.98 -4.62 -1.87
N TRP A 23 8.10 -4.51 -2.88
CA TRP A 23 7.23 -3.35 -3.08
C TRP A 23 6.16 -3.24 -1.98
N VAL A 24 5.79 -4.34 -1.32
CA VAL A 24 4.84 -4.30 -0.20
C VAL A 24 5.44 -3.48 0.94
N THR A 25 6.67 -3.79 1.35
CA THR A 25 7.28 -3.21 2.54
C THR A 25 8.05 -1.93 2.22
N SER A 26 8.88 -1.92 1.18
CA SER A 26 9.73 -0.76 0.84
C SER A 26 8.99 0.36 0.12
N GLN A 27 7.77 0.12 -0.38
CA GLN A 27 6.88 1.16 -0.90
C GLN A 27 5.66 1.36 0.00
N HIS A 28 4.71 0.42 0.04
CA HIS A 28 3.41 0.68 0.66
C HIS A 28 3.46 0.81 2.18
N VAL A 29 4.14 -0.11 2.89
CA VAL A 29 4.28 0.00 4.35
C VAL A 29 5.17 1.19 4.69
N PHE A 30 6.28 1.38 3.99
CA PHE A 30 7.16 2.54 4.24
C PHE A 30 6.52 3.89 3.94
N ASN A 31 5.48 3.92 3.10
CA ASN A 31 4.71 5.13 2.88
C ASN A 31 4.07 5.69 4.17
N ALA A 32 3.87 4.85 5.20
CA ALA A 32 3.47 5.32 6.51
C ALA A 32 4.47 6.29 7.11
N PHE A 33 5.77 6.02 6.97
CA PHE A 33 6.82 6.93 7.41
C PHE A 33 6.74 8.26 6.64
N TYR A 34 6.51 8.24 5.33
CA TYR A 34 6.41 9.47 4.52
C TYR A 34 5.19 10.32 4.85
N ALA A 35 3.99 9.72 4.91
CA ALA A 35 2.73 10.47 4.87
C ALA A 35 1.88 10.34 6.14
N GLY A 36 2.13 9.33 6.96
CA GLY A 36 1.31 9.05 8.13
C GLY A 36 1.26 10.23 9.09
N TYR A 37 0.09 10.49 9.66
CA TYR A 37 -0.14 11.58 10.62
C TYR A 37 -0.03 13.02 10.04
N LEU A 38 0.14 13.16 8.73
CA LEU A 38 0.21 14.47 8.06
C LEU A 38 -1.08 14.76 7.26
N ASP A 39 -1.25 16.01 6.84
CA ASP A 39 -2.32 16.36 5.90
C ASP A 39 -2.09 15.66 4.55
N TYR A 40 -3.17 15.37 3.80
CA TYR A 40 -3.12 14.55 2.58
C TYR A 40 -2.07 15.02 1.55
N ASN A 41 -1.81 16.33 1.43
CA ASN A 41 -0.85 16.87 0.46
C ASN A 41 0.49 17.30 1.10
N ASP A 42 0.71 17.03 2.38
CA ASP A 42 1.95 17.37 3.06
C ASP A 42 3.04 16.34 2.75
N SER A 43 4.00 16.75 1.92
CA SER A 43 5.17 15.97 1.52
C SER A 43 6.42 16.25 2.36
N SER A 44 6.33 17.04 3.45
CA SER A 44 7.50 17.57 4.16
C SER A 44 8.51 16.52 4.60
N VAL A 45 8.03 15.39 5.16
CA VAL A 45 8.92 14.28 5.58
C VAL A 45 9.61 13.63 4.39
N HIS A 46 8.90 13.43 3.28
CA HIS A 46 9.47 12.86 2.06
C HIS A 46 10.47 13.82 1.39
N ASP A 47 10.12 15.10 1.28
CA ASP A 47 10.97 16.14 0.69
C ASP A 47 12.27 16.34 1.48
N ASN A 48 12.21 16.29 2.81
CA ASN A 48 13.40 16.37 3.67
C ASN A 48 14.29 15.14 3.48
N LEU A 49 13.70 13.95 3.37
CA LEU A 49 14.44 12.72 3.08
C LEU A 49 15.22 12.79 1.77
N LEU A 50 14.62 13.36 0.71
CA LEU A 50 15.29 13.57 -0.58
C LEU A 50 16.42 14.61 -0.52
N LYS A 51 16.51 15.40 0.55
CA LYS A 51 17.64 16.30 0.85
C LYS A 51 18.66 15.66 1.81
N GLY A 52 18.46 14.41 2.22
CA GLY A 52 19.29 13.72 3.20
C GLY A 52 19.00 14.10 4.66
N GLU A 53 17.94 14.87 4.90
CA GLU A 53 17.49 15.28 6.23
C GLU A 53 16.52 14.23 6.78
N VAL A 54 17.05 13.28 7.56
CA VAL A 54 16.27 12.15 8.07
C VAL A 54 15.86 12.38 9.52
N ASP A 55 14.56 12.40 9.78
CA ASP A 55 13.98 12.36 11.11
C ASP A 55 14.26 10.99 11.77
N GLN A 56 15.30 10.94 12.61
CA GLN A 56 15.76 9.72 13.26
C GLN A 56 14.75 9.15 14.25
N GLU A 57 14.02 10.02 14.97
CA GLU A 57 13.04 9.58 15.96
C GLU A 57 11.85 8.91 15.27
N ARG A 58 11.32 9.58 14.24
CA ARG A 58 10.22 9.05 13.43
C ARG A 58 10.61 7.77 12.69
N LEU A 59 11.83 7.72 12.13
CA LEU A 59 12.32 6.53 11.42
C LEU A 59 12.52 5.35 12.38
N THR A 60 13.01 5.61 13.59
CA THR A 60 13.17 4.59 14.64
C THR A 60 11.81 4.06 15.10
N ALA A 61 10.81 4.92 15.30
CA ALA A 61 9.45 4.50 15.63
C ALA A 61 8.84 3.62 14.51
N PHE A 62 9.01 4.02 13.25
CA PHE A 62 8.60 3.21 12.10
C PHE A 62 9.31 1.86 12.06
N ALA A 63 10.63 1.84 12.28
CA ALA A 63 11.43 0.63 12.24
C ALA A 63 11.03 -0.37 13.35
N ASN A 64 10.72 0.11 14.57
CA ASN A 64 10.16 -0.72 15.64
C ASN A 64 8.81 -1.32 15.25
N TYR A 65 7.92 -0.52 14.65
CA TYR A 65 6.64 -1.00 14.15
C TYR A 65 6.80 -2.07 13.05
N LEU A 66 7.67 -1.83 12.08
CA LEU A 66 7.96 -2.79 11.01
C LEU A 66 8.55 -4.08 11.58
N LYS A 67 9.48 -3.99 12.53
CA LYS A 67 10.06 -5.15 13.20
C LYS A 67 9.02 -5.95 13.97
N MET A 68 8.09 -5.28 14.64
CA MET A 68 6.94 -5.93 15.27
C MET A 68 6.10 -6.71 14.25
N LEU A 69 5.79 -6.14 13.08
CA LEU A 69 5.07 -6.87 12.04
C LEU A 69 5.83 -8.14 11.62
N TYR A 70 7.15 -8.05 11.47
CA TYR A 70 8.01 -9.18 11.10
C TYR A 70 8.06 -10.26 12.19
N ASP A 71 8.15 -9.86 13.47
CA ASP A 71 8.21 -10.79 14.61
C ASP A 71 6.94 -11.63 14.78
N TYR A 72 5.82 -11.17 14.23
CA TYR A 72 4.55 -11.88 14.26
C TYR A 72 4.12 -12.45 12.90
N ALA A 73 4.98 -12.37 11.89
CA ALA A 73 4.78 -12.95 10.57
C ALA A 73 5.22 -14.41 10.48
N ASP A 74 4.78 -15.10 9.44
CA ASP A 74 5.38 -16.37 9.04
C ASP A 74 6.79 -16.13 8.48
N PRO A 75 7.85 -16.70 9.07
CA PRO A 75 9.23 -16.41 8.65
C PRO A 75 9.51 -16.88 7.22
N ASN A 76 8.86 -17.94 6.76
CA ASN A 76 9.04 -18.42 5.40
C ASN A 76 8.33 -17.53 4.38
N ILE A 77 7.09 -17.11 4.65
CA ILE A 77 6.40 -16.13 3.78
C ILE A 77 7.16 -14.80 3.76
N LEU A 78 7.69 -14.38 4.90
CA LEU A 78 8.36 -13.10 5.06
C LEU A 78 9.56 -12.94 4.11
N VAL A 79 10.47 -13.91 4.10
CA VAL A 79 11.75 -13.81 3.37
C VAL A 79 11.84 -14.69 2.12
N ASN A 80 11.06 -15.76 2.02
CA ASN A 80 11.08 -16.69 0.87
C ASN A 80 9.74 -16.77 0.12
N GLY A 81 8.69 -16.10 0.62
CA GLY A 81 7.35 -16.15 0.07
C GLY A 81 7.19 -15.32 -1.20
N ASN A 82 6.09 -15.58 -1.89
CA ASN A 82 5.61 -14.80 -3.02
C ASN A 82 4.20 -14.26 -2.73
N TYR A 83 3.67 -13.48 -3.68
CA TYR A 83 2.35 -12.86 -3.57
C TYR A 83 1.24 -13.87 -3.23
N ASP A 84 1.19 -14.99 -3.96
CA ASP A 84 0.15 -15.99 -3.78
C ASP A 84 0.22 -16.64 -2.40
N ALA A 85 1.42 -16.94 -1.89
CA ALA A 85 1.60 -17.49 -0.55
C ALA A 85 1.11 -16.51 0.53
N GLN A 86 1.47 -15.23 0.41
CA GLN A 86 1.04 -14.19 1.34
C GLN A 86 -0.48 -14.04 1.36
N VAL A 87 -1.10 -13.94 0.19
CA VAL A 87 -2.55 -13.76 0.03
C VAL A 87 -3.31 -15.01 0.49
N ALA A 88 -2.83 -16.21 0.15
CA ALA A 88 -3.46 -17.46 0.56
C ALA A 88 -3.50 -17.63 2.07
N ALA A 89 -2.42 -17.28 2.78
CA ALA A 89 -2.39 -17.37 4.24
C ALA A 89 -3.47 -16.52 4.91
N PHE A 90 -3.78 -15.34 4.38
CA PHE A 90 -4.87 -14.51 4.89
C PHE A 90 -6.25 -15.02 4.46
N ALA A 91 -6.44 -15.32 3.17
CA ALA A 91 -7.72 -15.77 2.64
C ALA A 91 -8.22 -17.07 3.29
N GLN A 92 -7.30 -17.95 3.70
CA GLN A 92 -7.60 -19.21 4.40
C GLN A 92 -7.76 -19.06 5.92
N GLY A 93 -7.72 -17.83 6.45
CA GLY A 93 -7.84 -17.56 7.88
C GLY A 93 -6.66 -18.05 8.72
N LYS A 94 -5.47 -18.21 8.11
CA LYS A 94 -4.23 -18.59 8.81
C LYS A 94 -3.48 -17.40 9.39
N THR A 95 -3.88 -16.19 9.02
CA THR A 95 -3.42 -14.94 9.61
C THR A 95 -4.60 -14.01 9.87
N ALA A 96 -4.48 -13.15 10.89
CA ALA A 96 -5.52 -12.18 11.24
C ALA A 96 -5.39 -10.88 10.42
N PHE A 97 -4.18 -10.56 9.95
CA PHE A 97 -3.89 -9.36 9.16
C PHE A 97 -3.07 -9.71 7.92
N ILE A 98 -3.11 -8.84 6.91
CA ILE A 98 -2.23 -8.88 5.73
C ILE A 98 -1.79 -7.46 5.39
N THR A 99 -0.53 -7.29 4.98
CA THR A 99 -0.04 -6.01 4.43
C THR A 99 -0.24 -6.00 2.91
N GLN A 100 -1.43 -5.61 2.47
CA GLN A 100 -1.82 -5.48 1.06
C GLN A 100 -2.90 -4.39 0.90
N GLY A 101 -3.25 -4.04 -0.34
CA GLY A 101 -4.33 -3.12 -0.66
C GLY A 101 -5.58 -3.80 -1.23
N ASN A 102 -6.54 -2.99 -1.67
CA ASN A 102 -7.83 -3.45 -2.15
C ASN A 102 -7.77 -4.25 -3.47
N TRP A 103 -6.66 -4.17 -4.20
CA TRP A 103 -6.38 -5.00 -5.38
C TRP A 103 -6.40 -6.50 -5.07
N THR A 104 -6.36 -6.91 -3.80
CA THR A 104 -6.51 -8.31 -3.38
C THR A 104 -7.97 -8.81 -3.35
N ASP A 105 -8.98 -7.94 -3.47
CA ASP A 105 -10.40 -8.34 -3.46
C ASP A 105 -10.72 -9.50 -4.44
N PRO A 106 -10.22 -9.51 -5.70
CA PRO A 106 -10.40 -10.64 -6.61
C PRO A 106 -9.79 -11.94 -6.07
N ASN A 107 -8.61 -11.88 -5.45
CA ASN A 107 -7.96 -13.04 -4.85
C ASN A 107 -8.78 -13.58 -3.68
N MET A 108 -9.31 -12.72 -2.81
CA MET A 108 -10.17 -13.13 -1.69
C MET A 108 -11.40 -13.89 -2.17
N LYS A 109 -12.04 -13.38 -3.22
CA LYS A 109 -13.17 -14.06 -3.87
C LYS A 109 -12.77 -15.41 -4.48
N GLN A 110 -11.66 -15.44 -5.23
CA GLN A 110 -11.17 -16.65 -5.89
C GLN A 110 -10.80 -17.76 -4.90
N LEU A 111 -10.20 -17.39 -3.77
CA LEU A 111 -9.78 -18.31 -2.71
C LEU A 111 -10.91 -18.68 -1.74
N GLY A 112 -12.12 -18.14 -1.94
CA GLY A 112 -13.30 -18.49 -1.15
C GLY A 112 -13.27 -17.94 0.28
N ALA A 113 -12.62 -16.79 0.52
CA ALA A 113 -12.69 -16.13 1.82
C ALA A 113 -14.15 -15.73 2.13
N THR A 114 -14.63 -16.07 3.33
CA THR A 114 -16.04 -15.89 3.74
C THR A 114 -16.24 -14.95 4.93
N PHE A 115 -15.15 -14.54 5.59
CA PHE A 115 -15.19 -13.62 6.72
C PHE A 115 -15.20 -12.16 6.25
N LYS A 116 -15.63 -11.25 7.12
CA LYS A 116 -15.64 -9.82 6.83
C LYS A 116 -14.24 -9.23 6.90
N MET A 117 -13.88 -8.43 5.90
CA MET A 117 -12.56 -7.81 5.76
C MET A 117 -12.66 -6.28 5.80
N GLY A 118 -11.57 -5.63 6.22
CA GLY A 118 -11.47 -4.17 6.33
C GLY A 118 -10.02 -3.74 6.56
N PHE A 119 -9.81 -2.44 6.76
CA PHE A 119 -8.49 -1.88 6.99
C PHE A 119 -8.31 -1.31 8.38
N ILE A 120 -7.08 -1.40 8.87
CA ILE A 120 -6.53 -0.58 9.94
C ILE A 120 -5.32 0.17 9.39
N GLY A 121 -5.13 1.42 9.79
CA GLY A 121 -3.99 2.23 9.37
C GLY A 121 -2.67 1.71 9.94
N HIS A 122 -1.56 2.02 9.26
CA HIS A 122 -0.21 1.76 9.78
C HIS A 122 0.14 2.80 10.84
N ASN A 123 -0.27 2.53 12.09
CA ASN A 123 0.01 3.39 13.22
C ASN A 123 1.32 2.97 13.89
N PHE A 124 2.37 3.77 13.71
CA PHE A 124 3.72 3.52 14.25
C PHE A 124 4.18 4.55 15.29
N LEU A 125 3.44 5.65 15.45
CA LEU A 125 3.62 6.61 16.54
C LEU A 125 2.59 6.34 17.64
N GLU A 126 2.88 6.77 18.86
CA GLU A 126 1.93 6.78 19.98
C GLU A 126 0.87 7.90 19.85
N GLN A 127 0.27 7.98 18.67
CA GLN A 127 -0.78 8.92 18.32
C GLN A 127 -1.91 8.15 17.64
N GLU A 128 -3.15 8.44 18.03
CA GLU A 128 -4.32 7.85 17.37
C GLU A 128 -4.42 8.33 15.92
N SER A 129 -4.61 7.38 15.00
CA SER A 129 -5.01 7.67 13.63
C SER A 129 -5.95 6.58 13.10
N ALA A 130 -6.96 7.02 12.37
CA ALA A 130 -7.89 6.17 11.60
C ALA A 130 -7.73 6.38 10.08
N GLY A 131 -6.68 7.10 9.66
CA GLY A 131 -6.39 7.41 8.27
C GLY A 131 -5.86 6.21 7.51
N LEU A 132 -6.27 6.07 6.25
CA LEU A 132 -5.75 5.06 5.33
C LEU A 132 -4.88 5.71 4.26
N PHE A 133 -3.98 4.95 3.65
CA PHE A 133 -3.13 5.40 2.55
C PHE A 133 -3.85 5.18 1.23
N ILE A 134 -4.48 6.22 0.69
CA ILE A 134 -5.35 6.13 -0.48
C ILE A 134 -4.88 7.14 -1.53
N ALA A 135 -4.44 6.66 -2.67
CA ALA A 135 -4.16 7.49 -3.84
C ALA A 135 -4.48 6.70 -5.13
N PRO A 136 -4.76 7.39 -6.25
CA PRO A 136 -4.92 6.71 -7.54
C PRO A 136 -3.57 6.11 -8.00
N PRO A 137 -3.52 4.82 -8.36
CA PRO A 137 -2.28 4.17 -8.80
C PRO A 137 -1.89 4.55 -10.24
N SER A 138 -2.85 5.04 -11.04
CA SER A 138 -2.65 5.37 -12.44
C SER A 138 -3.69 6.38 -12.92
N TYR A 139 -3.38 7.02 -14.05
CA TYR A 139 -4.24 8.01 -14.70
C TYR A 139 -4.32 7.74 -16.20
N PHE A 140 -5.51 7.92 -16.78
CA PHE A 140 -5.66 7.98 -18.23
C PHE A 140 -5.37 9.41 -18.71
N VAL A 141 -4.54 9.55 -19.75
CA VAL A 141 -4.18 10.84 -20.34
C VAL A 141 -4.37 10.82 -21.86
N VAL A 142 -4.75 11.97 -22.42
CA VAL A 142 -4.90 12.13 -23.87
C VAL A 142 -3.60 12.63 -24.47
N ASN A 143 -3.05 11.89 -25.43
CA ASN A 143 -1.80 12.26 -26.09
C ASN A 143 -2.01 13.46 -27.03
N SER A 144 -1.40 14.60 -26.69
CA SER A 144 -1.50 15.86 -27.46
C SER A 144 -0.94 15.78 -28.88
N LYS A 145 -0.13 14.76 -29.21
CA LYS A 145 0.40 14.52 -30.56
C LYS A 145 -0.54 13.70 -31.46
N SER A 146 -1.66 13.22 -30.94
CA SER A 146 -2.66 12.48 -31.74
C SER A 146 -3.47 13.42 -32.64
N SER A 147 -4.10 12.89 -33.69
CA SER A 147 -4.99 13.70 -34.53
C SER A 147 -6.19 14.23 -33.73
N PRO A 148 -6.80 15.37 -34.12
CA PRO A 148 -7.96 15.93 -33.44
C PRO A 148 -9.10 14.93 -33.26
N GLU A 149 -9.34 14.06 -34.26
CA GLU A 149 -10.38 13.04 -34.23
C GLU A 149 -10.09 11.98 -33.16
N LYS A 150 -8.84 11.54 -33.03
CA LYS A 150 -8.42 10.57 -32.01
C LYS A 150 -8.49 11.16 -30.61
N GLN A 151 -8.09 12.42 -30.44
CA GLN A 151 -8.21 13.11 -29.16
C GLN A 151 -9.68 13.22 -28.76
N LYS A 152 -10.56 13.62 -29.68
CA LYS A 152 -12.00 13.68 -29.44
C LYS A 152 -12.56 12.32 -29.04
N ALA A 153 -12.24 11.25 -29.77
CA ALA A 153 -12.72 9.90 -29.45
C ALA A 153 -12.25 9.43 -28.05
N ALA A 154 -11.01 9.71 -27.68
CA ALA A 154 -10.49 9.37 -26.35
C ALA A 154 -11.22 10.14 -25.24
N ILE A 155 -11.46 11.44 -25.44
CA ILE A 155 -12.21 12.27 -24.49
C ILE A 155 -13.66 11.78 -24.35
N ASP A 156 -14.32 11.50 -25.47
CA ASP A 156 -15.70 10.99 -25.48
C ASP A 156 -15.79 9.65 -24.73
N PHE A 157 -14.83 8.74 -24.92
CA PHE A 157 -14.75 7.47 -24.19
C PHE A 157 -14.54 7.68 -22.68
N LEU A 158 -13.56 8.49 -22.28
CA LEU A 158 -13.29 8.74 -20.85
C LEU A 158 -14.48 9.42 -20.15
N ASN A 159 -15.14 10.35 -20.83
CA ASN A 159 -16.35 10.99 -20.34
C ASN A 159 -17.50 10.00 -20.21
N HIS A 160 -17.67 9.08 -21.17
CA HIS A 160 -18.66 8.01 -21.05
C HIS A 160 -18.41 7.18 -19.79
N MET A 161 -17.20 6.63 -19.62
CA MET A 161 -16.86 5.83 -18.43
C MET A 161 -17.09 6.56 -17.10
N ALA A 162 -16.88 7.88 -17.07
CA ALA A 162 -16.96 8.69 -15.85
C ALA A 162 -18.35 9.28 -15.55
N LEU A 163 -19.15 9.58 -16.58
CA LEU A 163 -20.34 10.45 -16.46
C LEU A 163 -21.66 9.74 -16.76
N THR A 164 -21.65 8.53 -17.32
CA THR A 164 -22.88 7.78 -17.61
C THR A 164 -23.13 6.67 -16.59
N GLU A 165 -24.39 6.23 -16.49
CA GLU A 165 -24.79 5.17 -15.56
C GLU A 165 -24.16 3.82 -15.90
N ASP A 166 -24.09 3.47 -17.19
CA ASP A 166 -23.46 2.24 -17.68
C ASP A 166 -21.93 2.25 -17.46
N GLY A 167 -21.28 3.39 -17.72
CA GLY A 167 -19.85 3.60 -17.41
C GLY A 167 -19.57 3.41 -15.92
N ALA A 168 -20.35 4.06 -15.06
CA ALA A 168 -20.24 3.90 -13.61
C ALA A 168 -20.47 2.45 -13.15
N LYS A 169 -21.47 1.78 -13.73
CA LYS A 169 -21.78 0.38 -13.43
C LYS A 169 -20.62 -0.54 -13.78
N TYR A 170 -20.06 -0.41 -14.98
CA TYR A 170 -18.90 -1.20 -15.38
C TYR A 170 -17.72 -0.94 -14.44
N MET A 171 -17.36 0.33 -14.21
CA MET A 171 -16.16 0.67 -13.43
C MET A 171 -16.26 0.17 -11.98
N VAL A 172 -17.42 0.28 -11.35
CA VAL A 172 -17.58 -0.01 -9.93
C VAL A 172 -18.01 -1.46 -9.68
N GLU A 173 -19.05 -1.95 -10.35
CA GLU A 173 -19.63 -3.26 -10.06
C GLU A 173 -18.87 -4.40 -10.75
N GLU A 174 -18.48 -4.19 -12.01
CA GLU A 174 -17.85 -5.25 -12.82
C GLU A 174 -16.32 -5.25 -12.66
N ALA A 175 -15.69 -4.09 -12.80
CA ALA A 175 -14.24 -3.93 -12.66
C ALA A 175 -13.79 -3.77 -11.19
N GLY A 176 -14.71 -3.54 -10.26
CA GLY A 176 -14.43 -3.46 -8.83
C GLY A 176 -13.64 -2.22 -8.40
N MET A 177 -13.60 -1.16 -9.22
CA MET A 177 -12.83 0.04 -8.92
C MET A 177 -13.49 0.93 -7.88
N VAL A 178 -12.67 1.60 -7.08
CA VAL A 178 -13.13 2.66 -6.17
C VAL A 178 -13.49 3.89 -7.00
N PRO A 179 -14.73 4.41 -6.91
CA PRO A 179 -15.16 5.56 -7.71
C PRO A 179 -14.40 6.83 -7.34
N ALA A 180 -13.90 7.54 -8.35
CA ALA A 180 -13.19 8.82 -8.18
C ALA A 180 -14.13 10.04 -8.14
N PHE A 181 -15.39 9.89 -8.56
CA PHE A 181 -16.34 10.99 -8.73
C PHE A 181 -17.46 10.94 -7.68
N LYS A 182 -17.73 12.07 -7.02
CA LYS A 182 -18.80 12.19 -6.00
C LYS A 182 -20.21 11.92 -6.55
N SER A 183 -20.41 12.02 -7.85
CA SER A 183 -21.65 11.70 -8.55
C SER A 183 -21.97 10.21 -8.56
N VAL A 184 -20.95 9.34 -8.50
CA VAL A 184 -21.12 7.88 -8.50
C VAL A 184 -21.40 7.41 -7.07
N LYS A 185 -22.56 6.76 -6.87
CA LYS A 185 -23.00 6.24 -5.56
C LYS A 185 -22.92 4.71 -5.45
N LEU A 186 -22.51 4.05 -6.53
CA LEU A 186 -22.32 2.60 -6.55
C LEU A 186 -21.17 2.21 -5.61
N LEU A 187 -21.26 0.99 -5.07
CA LEU A 187 -20.24 0.42 -4.20
C LEU A 187 -19.61 -0.80 -4.89
N PRO A 188 -18.28 -0.94 -4.84
CA PRO A 188 -17.62 -2.12 -5.40
C PRO A 188 -18.02 -3.39 -4.62
N PRO A 189 -17.94 -4.57 -5.25
CA PRO A 189 -18.35 -5.83 -4.63
C PRO A 189 -17.36 -6.36 -3.58
N GLY A 190 -16.09 -5.92 -3.62
CA GLY A 190 -15.05 -6.29 -2.67
C GLY A 190 -15.13 -5.56 -1.33
N ASP A 191 -14.83 -6.27 -0.24
CA ASP A 191 -14.86 -5.71 1.12
C ASP A 191 -13.79 -4.62 1.31
N PHE A 192 -12.57 -4.84 0.79
CA PHE A 192 -11.51 -3.85 0.91
C PHE A 192 -11.83 -2.59 0.10
N SER A 193 -12.29 -2.75 -1.13
CA SER A 193 -12.65 -1.62 -1.98
C SER A 193 -13.81 -0.81 -1.39
N ARG A 194 -14.80 -1.45 -0.75
CA ARG A 194 -15.85 -0.75 0.01
C ARG A 194 -15.28 0.04 1.18
N ALA A 195 -14.39 -0.55 1.96
CA ALA A 195 -13.74 0.14 3.08
C ALA A 195 -12.99 1.39 2.63
N LEU A 196 -12.39 1.38 1.43
CA LEU A 196 -11.75 2.58 0.85
C LEU A 196 -12.77 3.66 0.43
N VAL A 197 -13.95 3.28 -0.09
CA VAL A 197 -15.02 4.25 -0.37
C VAL A 197 -15.48 4.94 0.92
N GLU A 198 -15.68 4.16 1.98
CA GLU A 198 -16.08 4.67 3.29
C GLU A 198 -15.01 5.57 3.91
N ALA A 199 -13.73 5.18 3.82
CA ALA A 199 -12.62 5.99 4.29
C ALA A 199 -12.49 7.30 3.50
N ASN A 200 -12.65 7.28 2.17
CA ASN A 200 -12.66 8.49 1.35
C ASN A 200 -13.82 9.44 1.71
N ALA A 201 -15.00 8.90 2.03
CA ALA A 201 -16.13 9.70 2.48
C ALA A 201 -15.90 10.31 3.87
N ARG A 202 -15.19 9.60 4.76
CA ARG A 202 -14.82 10.07 6.10
C ARG A 202 -13.74 11.17 6.06
N GLY A 203 -12.80 11.09 5.12
CA GLY A 203 -11.64 11.98 5.06
C GLY A 203 -10.57 11.63 6.10
N GLY A 204 -9.52 12.45 6.18
CA GLY A 204 -8.37 12.21 7.06
C GLY A 204 -7.44 11.08 6.58
N ASN A 205 -7.41 10.83 5.27
CA ASN A 205 -6.53 9.85 4.64
C ASN A 205 -5.18 10.47 4.27
N TYR A 206 -4.22 9.61 3.94
CA TYR A 206 -2.85 9.96 3.58
C TYR A 206 -2.56 9.61 2.12
N ASN A 207 -1.70 10.39 1.47
CA ASN A 207 -1.30 10.19 0.07
C ASN A 207 -0.08 9.25 -0.05
N TRP A 208 0.36 8.96 -1.27
CA TRP A 208 1.51 8.14 -1.59
C TRP A 208 2.68 8.97 -2.13
N TYR A 209 3.88 8.75 -1.58
CA TYR A 209 5.11 9.43 -2.00
C TYR A 209 6.20 8.49 -2.52
N PHE A 210 6.11 7.18 -2.26
CA PHE A 210 7.11 6.19 -2.70
C PHE A 210 7.38 6.20 -4.22
N GLY A 211 6.39 6.57 -5.03
CA GLY A 211 6.52 6.68 -6.49
C GLY A 211 7.34 7.87 -6.97
N GLN A 212 7.73 8.77 -6.07
CA GLN A 212 8.57 9.94 -6.34
C GLN A 212 10.04 9.70 -6.01
N ASN A 213 10.38 8.54 -5.43
CA ASN A 213 11.77 8.12 -5.23
C ASN A 213 12.44 7.84 -6.59
N PRO A 214 13.78 7.94 -6.69
CA PRO A 214 14.49 7.66 -7.94
C PRO A 214 14.20 6.26 -8.50
N ASP A 215 14.24 6.13 -9.82
CA ASP A 215 14.03 4.87 -10.51
C ASP A 215 14.92 3.75 -9.95
N GLY A 216 14.30 2.62 -9.62
CA GLY A 216 14.98 1.46 -9.04
C GLY A 216 15.37 1.60 -7.57
N PHE A 217 15.29 2.78 -6.95
CA PHE A 217 15.72 2.98 -5.56
C PHE A 217 14.93 2.11 -4.57
N ASN A 218 13.60 2.06 -4.73
CA ASN A 218 12.73 1.26 -3.85
C ASN A 218 13.06 -0.24 -3.91
N GLN A 219 13.39 -0.75 -5.09
CA GLN A 219 13.67 -2.18 -5.30
C GLN A 219 15.12 -2.54 -4.98
N ASN A 220 16.07 -1.78 -5.54
CA ASN A 220 17.49 -2.14 -5.57
C ASN A 220 18.25 -1.62 -4.35
N THR A 221 17.70 -0.63 -3.64
CA THR A 221 18.32 -0.05 -2.45
C THR A 221 17.49 -0.33 -1.20
N LEU A 222 16.23 0.12 -1.16
CA LEU A 222 15.39 -0.09 0.03
C LEU A 222 14.99 -1.56 0.20
N GLY A 223 14.63 -2.27 -0.87
CA GLY A 223 14.24 -3.68 -0.81
C GLY A 223 15.21 -4.56 0.00
N PRO A 224 16.51 -4.60 -0.34
CA PRO A 224 17.52 -5.34 0.43
C PRO A 224 17.63 -4.91 1.90
N ILE A 225 17.51 -3.62 2.21
CA ILE A 225 17.56 -3.12 3.60
C ILE A 225 16.36 -3.62 4.40
N PHE A 226 15.16 -3.61 3.80
CA PHE A 226 13.94 -4.12 4.41
C PHE A 226 13.95 -5.63 4.59
N GLU A 227 14.55 -6.37 3.64
CA GLU A 227 14.75 -7.81 3.75
C GLU A 227 15.77 -8.17 4.83
N LEU A 228 16.85 -7.37 4.98
CA LEU A 228 17.85 -7.58 6.02
C LEU A 228 17.26 -7.46 7.43
N LEU A 229 16.35 -6.51 7.67
CA LEU A 229 15.62 -6.40 8.95
C LEU A 229 14.80 -7.66 9.29
N ALA A 230 14.36 -8.41 8.28
CA ALA A 230 13.57 -9.63 8.47
C ALA A 230 14.42 -10.86 8.80
N THR A 231 15.73 -10.87 8.47
CA THR A 231 16.62 -12.00 8.72
C THR A 231 17.50 -11.79 9.94
N ASP A 232 18.51 -10.93 9.79
CA ASP A 232 19.64 -10.80 10.72
C ASP A 232 19.83 -9.36 11.22
N GLY A 233 19.06 -8.40 10.67
CA GLY A 233 19.14 -6.99 11.00
C GLY A 233 18.41 -6.64 12.30
N ASP A 234 18.91 -5.63 12.99
CA ASP A 234 18.21 -4.97 14.08
C ASP A 234 17.67 -3.60 13.67
N VAL A 235 16.85 -3.01 14.53
CA VAL A 235 16.22 -1.70 14.30
C VAL A 235 17.25 -0.61 14.07
N GLN A 236 18.38 -0.62 14.79
CA GLN A 236 19.41 0.42 14.66
C GLN A 236 20.14 0.32 13.33
N ALA A 237 20.49 -0.90 12.90
CA ALA A 237 21.09 -1.15 11.61
C ALA A 237 20.16 -0.71 10.47
N PHE A 238 18.87 -1.05 10.55
CA PHE A 238 17.88 -0.61 9.57
C PHE A 238 17.78 0.93 9.49
N VAL A 239 17.70 1.61 10.64
CA VAL A 239 17.65 3.09 10.69
C VAL A 239 18.90 3.70 10.06
N ASN A 240 20.09 3.16 10.36
CA ASN A 240 21.35 3.62 9.80
C ASN A 240 21.40 3.40 8.28
N ASP A 241 21.02 2.22 7.80
CA ASP A 241 21.08 1.87 6.38
C ASP A 241 20.08 2.68 5.55
N VAL A 242 18.84 2.87 6.04
CA VAL A 242 17.86 3.75 5.38
C VAL A 242 18.36 5.19 5.36
N THR A 243 18.95 5.67 6.47
CA THR A 243 19.50 7.02 6.55
C THR A 243 20.63 7.22 5.53
N ALA A 244 21.58 6.28 5.48
CA ALA A 244 22.68 6.30 4.52
C ALA A 244 22.18 6.23 3.07
N ALA A 245 21.15 5.42 2.79
CA ALA A 245 20.55 5.31 1.47
C ALA A 245 19.97 6.64 0.99
N PHE A 246 19.24 7.37 1.83
CA PHE A 246 18.69 8.68 1.47
C PHE A 246 19.75 9.79 1.39
N GLN A 247 20.75 9.78 2.27
CA GLN A 247 21.89 10.69 2.17
C GLN A 247 22.69 10.46 0.88
N GLY A 248 22.77 9.22 0.40
CA GLY A 248 23.45 8.86 -0.85
C GLY A 248 22.76 9.36 -2.13
N ILE A 249 21.47 9.71 -2.06
CA ILE A 249 20.71 10.27 -3.19
C ILE A 249 20.33 11.74 -2.98
N ALA A 250 20.76 12.34 -1.88
CA ALA A 250 20.49 13.73 -1.54
C ALA A 250 21.01 14.66 -2.65
N LYS A 251 20.18 15.63 -3.04
CA LYS A 251 20.52 16.65 -4.05
C LYS A 251 20.80 18.01 -3.41
#